data_AF-A0A1G7MA03-F1
#
_entry.id   AF-A0A1G7MA03-F1
#
_cell.length_a   1.000
_cell.length_b   1.000
_cell.length_c   1.000
_cell.angle_alpha   90.00
_cell.angle_beta   90.00
_cell.angle_gamma   90.00
#
_symmetry.space_group_name_H-M   'P 1'
#
loop_
_entity.id
_entity.type
_entity.pdbx_description
1 polymer ?
#
loop_
_entity_poly.entity_id
_entity_poly.type
_entity_poly.pdbx_seq_one_letter_code
_entity_poly.pdbx_strand_id
1 'polypeptide(L)'
;MAIILNNTTKYDAQFTVLKGDQVVVSLPAVEPQGSVSIPTENEYMVTAQATIDGNTYTSAPLKVDGAARFQARVIQHRSQQTYIFDLVKSASTKPNKLQFEKTCLPTVIFTIVKDGKPLQAISVSDSFLAQELTLSDTYTISAVVKGITTDVTTTNNPNAKVTAIDATASADEGYFSLLLGQS
;
A
#
# COMPACT_ATOMS: atom_id res chain seq x y z
N MET A 1 10.05 -14.15 5.19
CA MET A 1 8.74 -14.86 5.24
C MET A 1 7.91 -14.48 4.01
N ALA A 2 6.86 -15.25 3.65
CA ALA A 2 6.04 -14.92 2.47
C ALA A 2 4.60 -15.48 2.52
N ILE A 3 3.63 -14.67 2.10
CA ILE A 3 2.25 -15.13 1.84
C ILE A 3 2.21 -15.75 0.45
N ILE A 4 1.62 -16.94 0.33
CA ILE A 4 1.41 -17.60 -0.96
C ILE A 4 -0.05 -17.40 -1.38
N LEU A 5 -0.26 -16.89 -2.58
CA LEU A 5 -1.59 -16.75 -3.18
C LEU A 5 -1.72 -17.74 -4.33
N ASN A 6 -2.76 -18.56 -4.30
CA ASN A 6 -3.06 -19.55 -5.31
C ASN A 6 -4.38 -19.20 -5.97
N ASN A 7 -4.50 -19.47 -7.26
CA ASN A 7 -5.75 -19.40 -7.98
C ASN A 7 -6.09 -20.79 -8.51
N THR A 8 -7.08 -21.46 -7.94
CA THR A 8 -7.55 -22.75 -8.47
C THR A 8 -8.83 -22.61 -9.29
N THR A 9 -9.31 -21.38 -9.50
CA THR A 9 -10.46 -21.12 -10.35
C THR A 9 -10.09 -21.29 -11.83
N LYS A 10 -11.11 -21.34 -12.69
CA LYS A 10 -10.96 -21.40 -14.15
C LYS A 10 -10.73 -20.03 -14.81
N TYR A 11 -10.62 -18.95 -14.04
CA TYR A 11 -10.44 -17.58 -14.51
C TYR A 11 -9.22 -16.95 -13.87
N ASP A 12 -8.72 -15.86 -14.43
CA ASP A 12 -7.67 -15.07 -13.79
C ASP A 12 -8.17 -14.46 -12.47
N ALA A 13 -7.29 -14.39 -11.47
CA ALA A 13 -7.57 -13.83 -10.15
C ALA A 13 -6.60 -12.68 -9.82
N GLN A 14 -7.14 -11.47 -9.61
CA GLN A 14 -6.35 -10.32 -9.15
C GLN A 14 -6.44 -10.19 -7.64
N PHE A 15 -5.33 -10.40 -6.94
CA PHE A 15 -5.30 -10.31 -5.49
C PHE A 15 -4.84 -8.93 -5.00
N THR A 16 -5.46 -8.49 -3.91
CA THR A 16 -5.00 -7.35 -3.10
C THR A 16 -4.67 -7.84 -1.71
N VAL A 17 -3.47 -7.51 -1.22
CA VAL A 17 -3.05 -7.79 0.17
C VAL A 17 -2.74 -6.47 0.85
N LEU A 18 -3.42 -6.21 1.96
CA LEU A 18 -3.19 -5.08 2.85
C LEU A 18 -2.58 -5.57 4.16
N LYS A 19 -1.79 -4.74 4.83
CA LYS A 19 -1.31 -4.91 6.20
C LYS A 19 -1.73 -3.69 7.00
N GLY A 20 -2.86 -3.79 7.70
CA GLY A 20 -3.63 -2.60 8.10
C GLY A 20 -4.17 -1.87 6.87
N ASP A 21 -3.90 -0.57 6.76
CA ASP A 21 -4.27 0.25 5.58
C ASP A 21 -3.14 0.31 4.53
N GLN A 22 -1.98 -0.30 4.84
CA GLN A 22 -0.84 -0.33 3.93
C GLN A 22 -1.07 -1.37 2.85
N VAL A 23 -1.05 -0.96 1.58
CA VAL A 23 -0.99 -1.93 0.49
C VAL A 23 0.36 -2.64 0.57
N VAL A 24 0.35 -3.97 0.66
CA VAL A 24 1.56 -4.82 0.62
C VAL A 24 1.82 -5.30 -0.81
N VAL A 25 0.73 -5.57 -1.54
CA VAL A 25 0.78 -5.95 -2.95
C VAL A 25 -0.56 -5.63 -3.63
N SER A 26 -0.45 -5.25 -4.90
CA SER A 26 -1.53 -5.33 -5.88
C SER A 26 -0.89 -5.90 -7.14
N LEU A 27 -1.31 -7.10 -7.53
CA LEU A 27 -0.66 -7.85 -8.61
C LEU A 27 -1.49 -7.81 -9.89
N PRO A 28 -0.85 -7.92 -11.07
CA PRO A 28 -1.55 -8.38 -12.25
C PRO A 28 -2.16 -9.76 -12.00
N ALA A 29 -3.11 -10.15 -12.84
CA ALA A 29 -3.92 -11.32 -12.58
C ALA A 29 -3.09 -12.61 -12.52
N VAL A 30 -3.34 -13.44 -11.51
CA VAL A 30 -2.77 -14.78 -11.38
C VAL A 30 -3.61 -15.71 -12.25
N GLU A 31 -2.98 -16.33 -13.24
CA GLU A 31 -3.64 -17.25 -14.18
C GLU A 31 -4.30 -18.45 -13.47
N PRO A 32 -5.26 -19.16 -14.10
CA PRO A 32 -5.84 -20.39 -13.59
C PRO A 32 -4.76 -21.42 -13.22
N GLN A 33 -4.92 -22.04 -12.04
CA GLN A 33 -3.94 -22.94 -11.42
C GLN A 33 -2.58 -22.29 -11.08
N GLY A 34 -2.48 -20.97 -11.21
CA GLY A 34 -1.28 -20.20 -10.92
C GLY A 34 -1.05 -19.99 -9.42
N SER A 35 0.19 -19.65 -9.08
CA SER A 35 0.60 -19.31 -7.72
C SER A 35 1.61 -18.17 -7.73
N VAL A 36 1.56 -17.32 -6.71
CA VAL A 36 2.51 -16.24 -6.49
C VAL A 36 2.91 -16.16 -5.02
N SER A 37 4.19 -15.91 -4.79
CA SER A 37 4.74 -15.69 -3.46
C SER A 37 4.98 -14.21 -3.23
N ILE A 38 4.45 -13.68 -2.13
CA ILE A 38 4.60 -12.27 -1.74
C ILE A 38 5.45 -12.21 -0.48
N PRO A 39 6.68 -11.70 -0.58
CA PRO A 39 7.50 -11.47 0.60
C PRO A 39 6.78 -10.55 1.59
N THR A 40 6.78 -10.90 2.87
CA THR A 40 6.17 -10.12 3.95
C THR A 40 7.16 -9.22 4.68
N GLU A 41 8.45 -9.50 4.56
CA GLU A 41 9.55 -8.66 5.01
C GLU A 41 10.08 -7.85 3.82
N ASN A 42 9.86 -6.53 3.82
CA ASN A 42 10.37 -5.66 2.75
C ASN A 42 10.76 -4.30 3.31
N GLU A 43 11.59 -3.59 2.55
CA GLU A 43 11.92 -2.21 2.83
C GLU A 43 10.91 -1.30 2.14
N TYR A 44 10.16 -0.56 2.96
CA TYR A 44 9.26 0.48 2.48
C TYR A 44 9.95 1.83 2.58
N MET A 45 9.78 2.65 1.55
CA MET A 45 10.24 4.03 1.51
C MET A 45 9.07 4.95 1.20
N VAL A 46 9.16 6.21 1.60
CA VAL A 46 8.23 7.28 1.24
C VAL A 46 8.98 8.33 0.45
N THR A 47 8.44 8.67 -0.72
CA THR A 47 8.79 9.91 -1.44
C THR A 47 7.61 10.87 -1.39
N ALA A 48 7.88 12.15 -1.55
CA ALA A 48 6.85 13.16 -1.73
C ALA A 48 7.06 13.87 -3.06
N GLN A 49 5.97 14.32 -3.67
CA GLN A 49 6.00 15.10 -4.90
C GLN A 49 5.02 16.26 -4.83
N ALA A 50 5.42 17.43 -5.34
CA ALA A 50 4.54 18.59 -5.51
C ALA A 50 4.89 19.33 -6.80
N THR A 51 3.90 20.00 -7.39
CA THR A 51 4.11 20.91 -8.52
C THR A 51 4.03 22.36 -8.03
N ILE A 52 5.10 23.12 -8.19
CA ILE A 52 5.23 24.52 -7.78
C ILE A 52 5.62 25.32 -9.02
N ASP A 53 4.83 26.32 -9.39
CA ASP A 53 5.06 27.19 -10.56
C ASP A 53 5.33 26.41 -11.86
N GLY A 54 4.59 25.31 -12.07
CA GLY A 54 4.73 24.43 -13.23
C GLY A 54 5.90 23.44 -13.18
N ASN A 55 6.76 23.51 -12.16
CA ASN A 55 7.87 22.59 -11.98
C ASN A 55 7.52 21.49 -10.96
N THR A 56 7.84 20.24 -11.29
CA THR A 56 7.65 19.10 -10.38
C THR A 56 8.88 18.88 -9.53
N TYR A 57 8.67 18.88 -8.22
CA TYR A 57 9.70 18.60 -7.22
C TYR A 57 9.43 17.26 -6.56
N THR A 58 10.47 16.45 -6.41
CA THR A 58 10.40 15.13 -5.78
C THR A 58 11.46 15.05 -4.68
N SER A 59 11.06 14.58 -3.50
CA SER A 59 11.99 14.43 -2.37
C SER A 59 12.90 13.21 -2.54
N ALA A 60 14.00 13.19 -1.79
CA ALA A 60 14.71 11.93 -1.53
C ALA A 60 13.78 10.93 -0.80
N PRO A 61 13.96 9.62 -1.01
CA PRO A 61 13.18 8.60 -0.31
C PRO A 61 13.58 8.51 1.16
N LEU A 62 12.59 8.35 2.05
CA LEU A 62 12.79 8.09 3.47
C LEU A 62 12.24 6.72 3.87
N LYS A 63 13.03 5.94 4.61
CA LYS A 63 12.66 4.60 5.06
C LYS A 63 11.49 4.63 6.05
N VAL A 64 10.59 3.65 5.93
CA VAL A 64 9.53 3.33 6.90
C VAL A 64 9.99 2.11 7.72
N ASP A 65 10.17 2.31 9.01
CA ASP A 65 10.64 1.32 9.99
C ASP A 65 9.66 1.16 11.17
N GLY A 66 8.46 1.74 11.06
CA GLY A 66 7.44 1.73 12.10
C GLY A 66 6.50 2.93 11.98
N ALA A 67 5.80 3.25 13.07
CA ALA A 67 4.95 4.43 13.14
C ALA A 67 5.79 5.71 12.99
N ALA A 68 5.49 6.49 11.96
CA ALA A 68 6.27 7.68 11.60
C ALA A 68 5.36 8.79 11.06
N ARG A 69 5.84 10.02 11.16
CA ARG A 69 5.23 11.19 10.55
C ARG A 69 6.15 11.71 9.44
N PHE A 70 5.57 11.98 8.29
CA PHE A 70 6.22 12.51 7.10
C PHE A 70 5.64 13.89 6.79
N GLN A 71 6.46 14.92 6.94
CA GLN A 71 6.08 16.31 6.66
C GLN A 71 6.79 16.80 5.41
N ALA A 72 6.02 17.12 4.37
CA ALA A 72 6.53 17.79 3.18
C ALA A 72 6.48 19.31 3.36
N ARG A 73 7.60 19.97 3.05
CA ARG A 73 7.74 21.43 3.19
C ARG A 73 8.51 22.02 2.03
N VAL A 74 8.19 23.27 1.71
CA VAL A 74 8.93 24.09 0.74
C VAL A 74 9.67 25.16 1.52
N ILE A 75 11.00 25.19 1.39
CA ILE A 75 11.88 26.14 2.06
C ILE A 75 12.46 27.09 1.02
N GLN A 76 12.38 28.39 1.28
CA GLN A 76 13.02 29.39 0.42
C GLN A 76 14.54 29.38 0.65
N HIS A 77 15.30 29.19 -0.42
CA HIS A 77 16.77 29.23 -0.40
C HIS A 77 17.27 30.54 -1.01
N ARG A 78 17.32 31.58 -0.17
CA ARG A 78 17.53 32.99 -0.60
C ARG A 78 18.84 33.22 -1.36
N SER A 79 19.93 32.57 -0.97
CA SER A 79 21.25 32.76 -1.61
C SER A 79 21.30 32.23 -3.05
N GLN A 80 20.43 31.29 -3.40
CA GLN A 80 20.31 30.74 -4.76
C GLN A 80 19.02 31.19 -5.46
N GLN A 81 18.22 32.06 -4.81
CA GLN A 81 16.93 32.54 -5.29
C GLN A 81 16.00 31.39 -5.76
N THR A 82 16.02 30.27 -5.06
CA THR A 82 15.27 29.06 -5.42
C THR A 82 14.48 28.51 -4.23
N TYR A 83 13.69 27.46 -4.47
CA TYR A 83 12.99 26.70 -3.45
C TYR A 83 13.61 25.32 -3.28
N ILE A 84 13.61 24.84 -2.04
CA ILE A 84 13.97 23.46 -1.70
C ILE A 84 12.69 22.76 -1.27
N PHE A 85 12.38 21.66 -1.94
CA PHE A 85 11.33 20.74 -1.52
C PHE A 85 11.94 19.67 -0.62
N ASP A 86 11.52 19.65 0.63
CA ASP A 86 12.11 18.81 1.67
C ASP A 86 11.04 17.91 2.28
N LEU A 87 11.43 16.67 2.58
CA LEU A 87 10.61 15.69 3.27
C LEU A 87 11.29 15.37 4.59
N VAL A 88 10.58 15.58 5.69
CA VAL A 88 11.11 15.32 7.02
C VAL A 88 10.37 14.15 7.65
N LYS A 89 11.13 13.20 8.18
CA LYS A 89 10.60 12.11 9.01
C LYS A 89 10.77 12.45 10.49
N SER A 90 9.71 12.25 11.26
CA SER A 90 9.74 12.26 12.74
C SER A 90 8.92 11.11 13.30
N ALA A 91 8.89 10.95 14.62
CA ALA A 91 7.97 10.03 15.26
C ALA A 91 6.51 10.42 14.96
N SER A 92 5.64 9.41 14.82
CA SER A 92 4.19 9.61 14.73
C SER A 92 3.62 10.08 16.07
N THR A 93 2.58 10.91 16.04
CA THR A 93 1.84 11.30 17.25
C THR A 93 0.82 10.23 17.68
N LYS A 94 0.60 9.21 16.85
CA LYS A 94 -0.29 8.09 17.14
C LYS A 94 0.47 6.76 17.03
N PRO A 95 0.32 5.84 18.00
CA PRO A 95 0.90 4.52 17.90
C PRO A 95 0.31 3.81 16.66
N ASN A 96 1.15 3.07 15.95
CA ASN A 96 0.77 2.28 14.77
C ASN A 96 0.17 3.08 13.61
N LYS A 97 0.53 4.37 13.46
CA LYS A 97 0.11 5.18 12.31
C LYS A 97 1.31 5.70 11.54
N LEU A 98 1.21 5.66 10.21
CA LEU A 98 1.93 6.59 9.35
C LEU A 98 1.09 7.85 9.21
N GLN A 99 1.71 9.02 9.36
CA GLN A 99 1.05 10.31 9.22
C GLN A 99 1.71 11.09 8.10
N PHE A 100 0.90 11.64 7.19
CA PHE A 100 1.36 12.40 6.03
C PHE A 100 0.77 13.80 6.10
N GLU A 101 1.62 14.82 6.14
CA GLU A 101 1.21 16.22 6.30
C GLU A 101 2.06 17.14 5.42
N LYS A 102 1.52 18.33 5.11
CA LYS A 102 2.25 19.35 4.35
C LYS A 102 2.15 20.71 5.02
N THR A 103 3.19 21.53 4.82
CA THR A 103 3.18 22.95 5.23
C THR A 103 3.25 23.91 4.05
N CYS A 104 3.14 23.41 2.81
CA CYS A 104 3.16 24.19 1.58
C CYS A 104 1.76 24.35 0.96
N LEU A 105 1.60 25.34 0.07
CA LEU A 105 0.32 25.60 -0.59
C LEU A 105 -0.09 24.48 -1.56
N PRO A 106 0.76 23.99 -2.47
CA PRO A 106 0.34 22.96 -3.43
C PRO A 106 -0.03 21.65 -2.75
N THR A 107 -0.88 20.87 -3.41
CA THR A 107 -1.11 19.47 -3.05
C THR A 107 0.19 18.69 -3.12
N VAL A 108 0.42 17.87 -2.09
CA VAL A 108 1.56 16.94 -2.05
C VAL A 108 1.04 15.53 -2.24
N ILE A 109 1.67 14.77 -3.13
CA ILE A 109 1.44 13.34 -3.30
C ILE A 109 2.60 12.60 -2.62
N PHE A 110 2.30 11.91 -1.53
CA PHE A 110 3.22 10.98 -0.90
C PHE A 110 3.08 9.62 -1.58
N THR A 111 4.18 8.98 -1.92
CA THR A 111 4.19 7.65 -2.53
C THR A 111 4.94 6.70 -1.62
N ILE A 112 4.26 5.66 -1.16
CA ILE A 112 4.90 4.51 -0.54
C ILE A 112 5.48 3.65 -1.67
N VAL A 113 6.78 3.43 -1.59
CA VAL A 113 7.59 2.66 -2.53
C VAL A 113 8.03 1.39 -1.82
N LYS A 114 7.93 0.26 -2.52
CA LYS A 114 8.42 -1.04 -2.08
C LYS A 114 9.37 -1.58 -3.14
N ASP A 115 10.61 -1.89 -2.75
CA ASP A 115 11.64 -2.41 -3.65
C ASP A 115 11.80 -1.56 -4.93
N GLY A 116 11.75 -0.23 -4.78
CA GLY A 116 11.87 0.73 -5.89
C GLY A 116 10.60 0.93 -6.73
N LYS A 117 9.50 0.22 -6.46
CA LYS A 117 8.23 0.34 -7.18
C LYS A 117 7.17 1.09 -6.37
N PRO A 118 6.42 2.03 -6.97
CA PRO A 118 5.33 2.70 -6.29
C PRO A 118 4.21 1.71 -5.97
N LEU A 119 3.70 1.76 -4.74
CA LEU A 119 2.71 0.81 -4.24
C LEU A 119 1.41 1.49 -3.81
N GLN A 120 1.51 2.67 -3.20
CA GLN A 120 0.35 3.41 -2.72
C GLN A 120 0.66 4.90 -2.75
N ALA A 121 -0.29 5.69 -3.26
CA ALA A 121 -0.22 7.14 -3.26
C ALA A 121 -1.20 7.73 -2.25
N ILE A 122 -0.76 8.73 -1.49
CA ILE A 122 -1.54 9.46 -0.50
C ILE A 122 -1.49 10.93 -0.89
N SER A 123 -2.65 11.51 -1.23
CA SER A 123 -2.77 12.91 -1.61
C SER A 123 -3.13 13.76 -0.39
N VAL A 124 -2.33 14.79 -0.12
CA VAL A 124 -2.56 15.75 0.97
C VAL A 124 -2.71 17.13 0.35
N SER A 125 -3.94 17.65 0.33
CA SER A 125 -4.28 18.97 -0.23
C SER A 125 -4.45 20.06 0.84
N ASP A 126 -4.81 19.68 2.07
CA ASP A 126 -4.97 20.60 3.20
C ASP A 126 -3.75 20.53 4.13
N SER A 127 -3.22 21.69 4.52
CA SER A 127 -2.06 21.79 5.43
C SER A 127 -2.43 21.61 6.91
N PHE A 128 -3.73 21.61 7.24
CA PHE A 128 -4.22 21.44 8.61
C PHE A 128 -4.69 20.00 8.91
N LEU A 129 -4.72 19.13 7.90
CA LEU A 129 -5.20 17.75 8.03
C LEU A 129 -4.10 16.77 7.65
N ALA A 130 -3.63 16.02 8.65
CA ALA A 130 -2.78 14.86 8.39
C ALA A 130 -3.63 13.72 7.82
N GLN A 131 -3.15 13.11 6.73
CA GLN A 131 -3.67 11.83 6.26
C GLN A 131 -2.98 10.71 7.03
N GLU A 132 -3.74 9.70 7.41
CA GLU A 132 -3.24 8.62 8.26
C GLU A 132 -3.41 7.26 7.60
N LEU A 133 -2.43 6.39 7.82
CA LEU A 133 -2.45 5.00 7.39
C LEU A 133 -2.17 4.12 8.60
N THR A 134 -3.07 3.16 8.85
CA THR A 134 -2.94 2.21 9.95
C THR A 134 -1.91 1.14 9.65
N LEU A 135 -0.92 1.00 10.52
CA LEU A 135 -0.05 -0.16 10.59
C LEU A 135 -0.71 -1.23 11.47
N SER A 136 -0.71 -2.48 11.02
CA SER A 136 -1.24 -3.61 11.77
C SER A 136 -0.40 -4.84 11.49
N ASP A 137 -0.39 -5.82 12.38
CA ASP A 137 0.19 -7.14 12.10
C ASP A 137 -0.80 -8.10 11.43
N THR A 138 -2.03 -7.65 11.22
CA THR A 138 -3.06 -8.38 10.48
C THR A 138 -3.00 -8.04 8.99
N TYR A 139 -2.93 -9.08 8.17
CA TYR A 139 -3.12 -9.02 6.73
C TYR A 139 -4.61 -9.15 6.39
N THR A 140 -5.08 -8.31 5.48
CA THR A 140 -6.42 -8.38 4.88
C THR A 140 -6.26 -8.67 3.39
N ILE A 141 -6.94 -9.71 2.91
CA ILE A 141 -6.74 -10.27 1.58
C ILE A 141 -8.10 -10.38 0.88
N SER A 142 -8.19 -9.86 -0.34
CA SER A 142 -9.32 -10.05 -1.24
C SER A 142 -8.84 -10.37 -2.65
N ALA A 143 -9.72 -10.93 -3.47
CA ALA A 143 -9.44 -11.16 -4.88
C ALA A 143 -10.60 -10.68 -5.76
N VAL A 144 -10.29 -10.32 -7.00
CA VAL A 144 -11.27 -10.14 -8.07
C VAL A 144 -11.09 -11.29 -9.05
N VAL A 145 -12.12 -12.12 -9.21
CA VAL A 145 -12.14 -13.26 -10.13
C VAL A 145 -13.30 -13.05 -11.10
N LYS A 146 -13.03 -13.03 -12.41
CA LYS A 146 -14.06 -12.77 -13.44
C LYS A 146 -14.87 -11.49 -13.17
N GLY A 147 -14.23 -10.46 -12.61
CA GLY A 147 -14.88 -9.18 -12.25
C GLY A 147 -15.71 -9.20 -10.96
N ILE A 148 -15.70 -10.31 -10.21
CA ILE A 148 -16.41 -10.45 -8.94
C ILE A 148 -15.40 -10.39 -7.79
N THR A 149 -15.60 -9.45 -6.88
CA THR A 149 -14.78 -9.31 -5.67
C THR A 149 -15.21 -10.33 -4.61
N THR A 150 -14.26 -11.10 -4.09
CA THR A 150 -14.50 -12.04 -2.98
C THR A 150 -14.67 -11.30 -1.66
N ASP A 151 -15.30 -11.96 -0.69
CA ASP A 151 -15.19 -11.54 0.71
C ASP A 151 -13.72 -11.48 1.17
N VAL A 152 -13.47 -10.64 2.17
CA VAL A 152 -12.14 -10.46 2.75
C VAL A 152 -11.77 -11.63 3.66
N THR A 153 -10.55 -12.13 3.52
CA THR A 153 -9.93 -13.05 4.47
C THR A 153 -8.88 -12.31 5.26
N THR A 154 -8.78 -12.59 6.56
CA THR A 154 -7.76 -11.97 7.43
C THR A 154 -6.86 -13.01 8.07
N THR A 155 -5.61 -12.67 8.30
CA THR A 155 -4.64 -13.53 8.98
C THR A 155 -3.51 -12.71 9.59
N ASN A 156 -2.94 -13.16 10.70
CA ASN A 156 -1.71 -12.60 11.26
C ASN A 156 -0.47 -13.46 10.93
N ASN A 157 -0.65 -14.59 10.21
CA ASN A 157 0.44 -15.47 9.85
C ASN A 157 1.17 -14.92 8.60
N PRO A 158 2.43 -14.47 8.71
CA PRO A 158 3.20 -13.94 7.59
C PRO A 158 3.61 -15.01 6.56
N ASN A 159 3.28 -16.28 6.80
CA ASN A 159 3.49 -17.43 5.91
C ASN A 159 2.17 -18.08 5.45
N ALA A 160 1.04 -17.37 5.58
CA ALA A 160 -0.26 -17.90 5.20
C ALA A 160 -0.33 -18.29 3.71
N LYS A 161 -1.10 -19.34 3.41
CA LYS A 161 -1.48 -19.71 2.05
C LYS A 161 -2.94 -19.34 1.84
N VAL A 162 -3.24 -18.52 0.83
CA VAL A 162 -4.60 -18.14 0.48
C VAL A 162 -4.91 -18.64 -0.92
N THR A 163 -6.04 -19.33 -1.07
CA THR A 163 -6.43 -19.92 -2.36
C THR A 163 -7.77 -19.38 -2.79
N ALA A 164 -7.85 -18.77 -3.98
CA ALA A 164 -9.12 -18.46 -4.62
C ALA A 164 -9.73 -19.74 -5.21
N ILE A 165 -10.96 -20.04 -4.82
CA ILE A 165 -11.71 -21.24 -5.21
C ILE A 165 -13.09 -20.87 -5.76
N ASP A 166 -13.66 -21.75 -6.59
CA ASP A 166 -15.10 -21.70 -6.88
C ASP A 166 -15.86 -22.05 -5.60
N ALA A 167 -16.84 -21.22 -5.21
CA ALA A 167 -17.62 -21.47 -4.00
C ALA A 167 -18.56 -22.67 -4.23
N THR A 168 -18.27 -23.80 -3.59
CA THR A 168 -19.02 -25.05 -3.77
C THR A 168 -20.35 -25.09 -3.03
N ALA A 169 -20.70 -24.05 -2.25
CA ALA A 169 -21.80 -24.07 -1.28
C ALA A 169 -23.08 -23.34 -1.72
N SER A 170 -23.11 -22.69 -2.88
CA SER A 170 -24.32 -22.06 -3.43
C SER A 170 -24.65 -22.64 -4.79
N ALA A 171 -25.93 -22.92 -5.04
CA ALA A 171 -26.46 -23.55 -6.25
C ALA A 171 -26.30 -22.72 -7.54
N ASP A 172 -25.54 -21.64 -7.51
CA ASP A 172 -25.36 -20.69 -8.59
C ASP A 172 -23.90 -20.72 -9.07
N GLU A 173 -23.70 -20.97 -10.36
CA GLU A 173 -22.40 -20.79 -11.00
C GLU A 173 -21.93 -19.33 -10.87
N GLY A 174 -20.65 -19.12 -10.56
CA GLY A 174 -20.02 -17.80 -10.58
C GLY A 174 -19.77 -17.14 -9.22
N TYR A 175 -19.89 -17.89 -8.11
CA TYR A 175 -19.45 -17.43 -6.80
C TYR A 175 -18.01 -17.87 -6.53
N PHE A 176 -17.20 -16.97 -5.95
CA PHE A 176 -15.80 -17.22 -5.63
C PHE A 176 -15.53 -16.88 -4.16
N SER A 177 -14.64 -17.65 -3.53
CA SER A 177 -14.24 -17.42 -2.15
C SER A 177 -12.73 -17.58 -1.98
N LEU A 178 -12.22 -17.08 -0.85
CA LEU A 178 -10.84 -17.26 -0.43
C LEU A 178 -10.76 -18.27 0.70
N LEU A 179 -9.98 -19.32 0.50
CA LEU A 179 -9.67 -20.31 1.51
C LEU A 179 -8.32 -20.01 2.15
N LEU A 180 -8.31 -19.81 3.47
CA LEU A 180 -7.08 -19.71 4.25
C LEU A 180 -6.57 -21.12 4.58
N GLY A 181 -5.49 -21.52 3.93
CA GLY A 181 -4.76 -22.74 4.27
C GLY A 181 -3.92 -22.53 5.52
N GLN A 182 -4.00 -23.48 6.46
CA GLN A 182 -3.03 -23.56 7.55
C GLN A 182 -1.70 -24.06 6.96
N SER A 183 -0.63 -23.31 7.22
CA SER A 183 0.75 -23.68 6.88
C SER A 183 1.32 -24.64 7.93
#